data_AF-A0A5C8QC98-F1
#
_entry.id   AF-A0A5C8QC98-F1
#
_cell.length_a   1.000
_cell.length_b   1.000
_cell.length_c   1.000
_cell.angle_alpha   90.00
_cell.angle_beta   90.00
_cell.angle_gamma   90.00
#
_symmetry.space_group_name_H-M   'P 1'
#
loop_
_entity.id
_entity.type
_entity.pdbx_description
1 polymer ?
#
loop_
_entity_poly.entity_id
_entity_poly.type
_entity_poly.pdbx_seq_one_letter_code
_entity_poly.pdbx_strand_id
1 'polypeptide(L)'
;MQRGEVWWVEFDERRLVVLLAADDASRIRAMQVVTPAGVDISGLGVEVQVGAMEGLPFEGVLRFAFPRPGFTPCTWLTTVSQDDLIERAGVLSSAKLSEIEDALRLGELG
;
A
#
# COMPACT_ATOMS: atom_id res chain seq x y z
N MET A 1 -3.39 14.45 -7.41
CA MET A 1 -2.98 13.13 -6.87
C MET A 1 -3.61 12.05 -7.73
N GLN A 2 -2.83 11.02 -8.07
CA GLN A 2 -3.27 9.93 -8.93
C GLN A 2 -3.04 8.58 -8.26
N ARG A 3 -3.91 7.61 -8.59
CA ARG A 3 -3.73 6.20 -8.20
C ARG A 3 -2.37 5.70 -8.66
N GLY A 4 -1.65 5.04 -7.77
CA GLY A 4 -0.31 4.49 -8.03
C GLY A 4 0.84 5.46 -7.83
N GLU A 5 0.59 6.73 -7.50
CA GLU A 5 1.66 7.58 -6.98
C GLU A 5 2.11 7.06 -5.60
N VAL A 6 3.41 7.13 -5.36
CA VAL A 6 4.02 6.78 -4.07
C VAL A 6 4.51 8.06 -3.40
N TRP A 7 4.10 8.26 -2.15
CA TRP A 7 4.31 9.50 -1.42
C TRP A 7 4.92 9.24 -0.06
N TRP A 8 5.78 10.14 0.38
CA TRP A 8 6.16 10.25 1.79
C TRP A 8 5.03 10.91 2.57
N VAL A 9 4.69 10.32 3.69
CA VAL A 9 3.69 10.80 4.65
C VAL A 9 4.30 10.81 6.04
N GLU A 10 3.98 11.84 6.82
CA GLU A 10 4.34 11.91 8.23
C GLU A 10 3.17 11.37 9.06
N PHE A 11 3.38 10.22 9.71
CA PHE A 11 2.45 9.71 10.72
C PHE A 11 3.04 9.96 12.11
N ASP A 12 3.35 8.90 12.85
CA ASP A 12 4.26 8.88 14.00
C ASP A 12 5.72 8.97 13.55
N GLU A 13 6.01 8.35 12.42
CA GLU A 13 7.28 8.33 11.71
C GLU A 13 7.01 8.50 10.22
N ARG A 14 8.03 8.97 9.50
CA ARG A 14 7.98 9.17 8.06
C ARG A 14 7.92 7.84 7.32
N ARG A 15 6.85 7.61 6.55
CA ARG A 15 6.60 6.34 5.82
C ARG A 15 6.23 6.60 4.37
N LEU A 16 6.56 5.64 3.49
CA LEU A 16 6.03 5.64 2.13
C LEU A 16 4.62 5.04 2.12
N VAL A 17 3.74 5.65 1.32
CA VAL A 17 2.41 5.13 1.03
C VAL A 17 2.16 5.10 -0.46
N VAL A 18 1.41 4.09 -0.93
CA VAL A 18 0.92 4.01 -2.29
C VAL A 18 -0.52 4.47 -2.31
N LEU A 19 -0.83 5.49 -3.12
CA LEU A 19 -2.20 5.99 -3.26
C LEU A 19 -3.05 5.00 -4.06
N LEU A 20 -4.16 4.54 -3.48
CA LEU A 20 -5.06 3.57 -4.11
C LEU A 20 -6.26 4.26 -4.75
N ALA A 21 -6.97 5.12 -4.02
CA ALA A 21 -8.13 5.84 -4.55
C ALA A 21 -8.35 7.11 -3.75
N ALA A 22 -8.93 8.14 -4.37
CA ALA A 22 -9.52 9.25 -3.63
C ALA A 22 -11.00 8.91 -3.42
N ASP A 23 -11.44 8.77 -2.18
CA ASP A 23 -12.87 8.55 -1.86
C ASP A 23 -13.65 9.86 -2.04
N ASP A 24 -13.03 10.97 -1.64
CA ASP A 24 -13.41 12.34 -1.94
C ASP A 24 -12.11 13.18 -2.07
N ALA A 25 -12.19 14.43 -2.54
CA ALA A 25 -10.99 15.26 -2.75
C ALA A 25 -10.19 15.53 -1.45
N SER A 26 -10.74 15.19 -0.28
CA SER A 26 -10.11 15.41 1.03
C SER A 26 -9.54 14.15 1.68
N ARG A 27 -9.97 12.96 1.26
CA ARG A 27 -9.58 11.67 1.84
C ARG A 27 -9.12 10.71 0.78
N ILE A 28 -7.85 10.33 0.90
CA ILE A 28 -7.16 9.49 -0.05
C ILE A 28 -6.86 8.18 0.65
N ARG A 29 -7.41 7.10 0.10
CA ARG A 29 -7.12 5.74 0.52
C ARG A 29 -5.72 5.36 0.04
N ALA A 30 -4.88 4.93 0.96
CA ALA A 30 -3.49 4.61 0.69
C ALA A 30 -3.06 3.35 1.44
N MET A 31 -2.06 2.64 0.92
CA MET A 31 -1.45 1.49 1.58
C MET A 31 -0.04 1.85 2.02
N GLN A 32 0.31 1.59 3.29
CA GLN A 32 1.67 1.83 3.75
C GLN A 32 2.64 0.78 3.16
N VAL A 33 3.83 1.23 2.79
CA VAL A 33 4.97 0.37 2.49
C VAL A 33 5.60 -0.04 3.82
N VAL A 34 5.66 -1.34 4.07
CA VAL A 34 6.18 -1.91 5.32
C VAL A 34 7.33 -2.87 5.06
N THR A 35 8.04 -3.27 6.11
CA THR A 35 9.04 -4.34 6.01
C THR A 35 8.36 -5.68 5.68
N PRO A 36 8.95 -6.54 4.82
CA PRO A 36 8.45 -7.88 4.56
C PRO A 36 8.24 -8.69 5.85
N ALA A 37 7.31 -9.65 5.84
CA ALA A 37 6.98 -10.44 7.02
C ALA A 37 8.17 -11.31 7.48
N GLY A 38 9.06 -11.69 6.55
CA GLY A 38 10.23 -12.53 6.82
C GLY A 38 9.89 -13.98 7.18
N VAL A 39 8.62 -14.36 7.12
CA VAL A 39 8.10 -15.71 7.37
C VAL A 39 7.08 -16.08 6.30
N ASP A 40 6.78 -17.37 6.18
CA ASP A 40 5.71 -17.82 5.29
C ASP A 40 4.35 -17.36 5.82
N ILE A 41 3.69 -16.50 5.04
CA ILE A 41 2.33 -16.00 5.30
C ILE A 41 1.31 -16.61 4.34
N SER A 42 1.69 -17.66 3.59
CA SER A 42 0.83 -18.30 2.60
C SER A 42 -0.50 -18.70 3.23
N GLY A 43 -1.59 -18.23 2.62
CA GLY A 43 -2.95 -18.40 3.11
C GLY A 43 -3.40 -17.34 4.11
N LEU A 44 -2.52 -16.68 4.86
CA LEU A 44 -2.91 -15.54 5.72
C LEU A 44 -2.99 -14.23 4.95
N GLY A 45 -2.22 -14.11 3.87
CA GLY A 45 -2.22 -12.93 3.01
C GLY A 45 -1.23 -13.04 1.87
N VAL A 46 -1.02 -11.92 1.19
CA VAL A 46 -0.03 -11.74 0.13
C VAL A 46 0.77 -10.46 0.35
N GLU A 47 2.03 -10.47 -0.07
CA GLU A 47 2.91 -9.30 -0.10
C GLU A 47 3.26 -8.96 -1.54
N VAL A 48 3.00 -7.72 -1.94
CA VAL A 48 3.43 -7.16 -3.22
C VAL A 48 4.69 -6.35 -2.98
N GLN A 49 5.80 -6.75 -3.61
CA GLN A 49 7.09 -6.05 -3.48
C GLN A 49 7.03 -4.69 -4.19
N VAL A 50 7.61 -3.68 -3.55
CA VAL A 50 7.82 -2.34 -4.11
C VAL A 50 9.20 -1.85 -3.70
N GLY A 51 9.96 -1.26 -4.62
CA GLY A 51 11.32 -0.84 -4.30
C GLY A 51 12.03 -0.11 -5.43
N ALA A 52 13.32 -0.39 -5.60
CA ALA A 52 14.17 0.29 -6.56
C ALA A 52 13.68 0.12 -8.01
N MET A 53 13.03 -1.00 -8.33
CA MET A 53 12.44 -1.25 -9.65
C MET A 53 11.31 -0.26 -9.99
N GLU A 54 10.64 0.27 -8.97
CA GLU A 54 9.59 1.28 -9.06
C GLU A 54 10.13 2.72 -8.80
N GLY A 55 11.45 2.87 -8.66
CA GLY A 55 12.12 4.14 -8.41
C GLY A 55 12.07 4.58 -6.94
N LEU A 56 11.77 3.68 -6.00
CA LEU A 56 11.67 4.02 -4.58
C LEU A 56 13.04 4.02 -3.89
N PRO A 57 13.22 4.83 -2.83
CA PRO A 57 14.49 4.95 -2.11
C PRO A 57 14.87 3.72 -1.27
N PHE A 58 13.94 2.80 -1.02
CA PHE A 58 14.20 1.55 -0.29
C PHE A 58 13.19 0.46 -0.69
N GLU A 59 13.56 -0.78 -0.38
CA GLU A 59 12.74 -1.98 -0.60
C GLU A 59 11.70 -2.16 0.52
N GLY A 60 10.50 -2.59 0.14
CA GLY A 60 9.44 -2.93 1.07
C GLY A 60 8.29 -3.67 0.39
N VAL A 61 7.19 -3.83 1.14
CA VAL A 61 6.01 -4.53 0.65
C VAL A 61 4.73 -3.76 0.96
N LEU A 62 3.75 -3.93 0.10
CA LEU A 62 2.35 -3.77 0.45
C LEU A 62 1.83 -5.13 0.91
N ARG A 63 1.31 -5.22 2.15
CA ARG A 63 0.79 -6.47 2.71
C ARG A 63 -0.72 -6.45 2.76
N PHE A 64 -1.35 -7.49 2.21
CA PHE A 64 -2.80 -7.66 2.12
C PHE A 64 -3.17 -8.94 2.87
N ALA A 65 -3.87 -8.80 4.00
CA ALA A 65 -4.38 -9.96 4.72
C ALA A 65 -5.64 -10.51 4.05
N PHE A 66 -5.79 -11.83 4.01
CA PHE A 66 -7.02 -12.46 3.53
C PHE A 66 -8.07 -12.49 4.66
N PRO A 67 -9.33 -12.15 4.37
CA PRO A 67 -10.40 -12.25 5.35
C PRO A 67 -10.61 -13.73 5.73
N ARG A 68 -10.70 -13.99 7.04
CA ARG A 68 -10.89 -15.34 7.56
C ARG A 68 -11.81 -15.31 8.78
N PRO A 69 -12.78 -16.24 8.89
CA PRO A 69 -13.60 -16.36 10.09
C PRO A 69 -12.74 -16.51 11.36
N GLY A 70 -13.00 -15.68 12.37
CA GLY A 70 -12.28 -15.70 13.65
C GLY A 70 -10.93 -14.96 13.65
N PHE A 71 -10.54 -14.31 12.55
CA PHE A 71 -9.31 -13.50 12.47
C PHE A 71 -9.64 -12.07 12.04
N THR A 72 -8.98 -11.09 12.65
CA THR A 72 -9.00 -9.71 12.17
C THR A 72 -7.91 -9.54 11.11
N PRO A 73 -8.25 -9.15 9.87
CA PRO A 73 -7.25 -8.93 8.84
C PRO A 73 -6.42 -7.68 9.18
N CYS A 74 -5.13 -7.86 9.45
CA CYS A 74 -4.20 -6.77 9.73
C CYS A 74 -3.58 -6.26 8.42
N THR A 75 -4.36 -5.54 7.63
CA THR A 75 -3.89 -4.87 6.42
C THR A 75 -3.48 -3.43 6.76
N TRP A 76 -2.34 -2.97 6.23
CA TRP A 76 -1.81 -1.61 6.45
C TRP A 76 -2.49 -0.54 5.57
N LEU A 77 -3.78 -0.71 5.37
CA LEU A 77 -4.63 0.24 4.66
C LEU A 77 -4.94 1.41 5.58
N THR A 78 -4.78 2.62 5.06
CA THR A 78 -5.04 3.85 5.80
C THR A 78 -5.72 4.87 4.90
N THR A 79 -6.20 5.94 5.53
CA THR A 79 -6.68 7.14 4.86
C THR A 79 -5.75 8.27 5.23
N VAL A 80 -5.30 9.02 4.22
CA VAL A 80 -4.48 10.23 4.39
C VAL A 80 -5.22 11.41 3.77
N SER A 81 -4.99 12.60 4.31
CA SER A 81 -5.39 13.84 3.68
C SER A 81 -4.32 14.32 2.70
N GLN A 82 -4.67 15.30 1.87
CA GLN A 82 -3.70 15.95 1.00
C GLN A 82 -2.59 16.67 1.80
N ASP A 83 -2.92 17.21 2.97
CA ASP A 83 -1.99 17.94 3.82
C ASP A 83 -0.95 17.03 4.49
N ASP A 84 -1.24 15.72 4.58
CA ASP A 84 -0.32 14.72 5.13
C ASP A 84 0.75 14.29 4.10
N LEU A 85 0.57 14.60 2.81
CA LEU A 85 1.51 14.22 1.75
C LEU A 85 2.67 15.22 1.67
N ILE A 86 3.89 14.75 1.91
CA ILE A 86 5.10 15.60 1.96
C ILE A 86 5.73 15.75 0.57
N GLU A 87 6.28 14.65 0.04
CA GLU A 87 6.95 14.63 -1.26
C GLU A 87 6.65 13.33 -2.00
N ARG A 88 6.49 13.44 -3.32
CA ARG A 88 6.27 12.27 -4.18
C ARG A 88 7.60 11.54 -4.39
N ALA A 89 7.66 10.28 -3.98
CA ALA A 89 8.83 9.41 -4.14
C ALA A 89 8.88 8.73 -5.51
N GLY A 90 7.72 8.40 -6.10
CA GLY A 90 7.67 7.68 -7.37
C GLY A 90 6.26 7.49 -7.91
N VAL A 91 6.17 6.76 -9.01
CA VAL A 91 4.91 6.35 -9.63
C VAL A 91 5.06 4.90 -10.08
N LEU A 92 4.13 4.04 -9.63
CA LEU A 92 4.15 2.62 -9.97
C LEU A 92 3.81 2.40 -11.44
N SER A 93 4.42 1.38 -12.04
CA SER A 93 4.08 0.95 -13.39
C SER A 93 2.66 0.38 -13.45
N SER A 94 2.05 0.37 -14.64
CA SER A 94 0.73 -0.25 -14.84
C SER A 94 0.72 -1.74 -14.48
N ALA A 95 1.80 -2.45 -14.78
CA ALA A 95 1.95 -3.86 -14.41
C ALA A 95 1.95 -4.04 -12.88
N LYS A 96 2.70 -3.20 -12.15
CA LYS A 96 2.72 -3.23 -10.69
C LYS A 96 1.37 -2.84 -10.09
N LEU A 97 0.66 -1.88 -10.69
CA LEU A 97 -0.69 -1.52 -10.26
C LEU A 97 -1.69 -2.66 -10.45
N SER A 98 -1.58 -3.42 -11.54
CA SER A 98 -2.40 -4.62 -11.75
C SER A 98 -2.14 -5.68 -10.67
N GLU A 99 -0.88 -5.91 -10.29
CA GLU A 99 -0.52 -6.83 -9.20
C GLU A 99 -1.17 -6.40 -7.87
N ILE A 100 -1.13 -5.11 -7.57
CA ILE A 100 -1.78 -4.52 -6.38
C ILE A 100 -3.31 -4.67 -6.45
N GLU A 101 -3.91 -4.50 -7.62
CA GLU A 101 -5.35 -4.69 -7.81
C GLU A 101 -5.80 -6.13 -7.58
N ASP A 102 -5.04 -7.09 -8.09
CA ASP A 102 -5.31 -8.50 -7.84
C ASP A 102 -5.18 -8.83 -6.34
N ALA A 103 -4.16 -8.30 -5.67
CA ALA A 103 -3.99 -8.45 -4.23
C ALA A 103 -5.12 -7.79 -3.40
N LEU A 104 -5.60 -6.61 -3.80
CA LEU A 104 -6.75 -5.95 -3.19
C LEU A 104 -8.01 -6.81 -3.30
N ARG A 105 -8.26 -7.42 -4.47
CA ARG A 105 -9.42 -8.33 -4.65
C ARG A 105 -9.32 -9.56 -3.76
N LEU A 106 -8.13 -10.16 -3.63
CA LEU A 106 -7.91 -11.30 -2.73
C LEU A 106 -8.13 -10.95 -1.25
N GLY A 107 -7.81 -9.72 -0.86
CA GLY A 107 -8.09 -9.21 0.50
C GLY A 107 -9.52 -8.73 0.73
N GLU A 108 -10.39 -8.79 -0.29
CA GLU A 108 -11.74 -8.17 -0.28
C GLU A 108 -11.71 -6.66 0.05
N LEU A 109 -10.67 -5.97 -0.45
CA LEU A 109 -10.41 -4.54 -0.26
C LEU A 109 -10.57 -3.73 -1.55
N GLY A 110 -10.98 -4.37 -2.64
CA GLY A 110 -11.15 -3.78 -3.97
C GLY A 110 -12.37 -2.89 -4.13
#